data_AF-A0A838G438-F1
#
_entry.id   AF-A0A838G438-F1
#
_cell.length_a   1.000
_cell.length_b   1.000
_cell.length_c   1.000
_cell.angle_alpha   90.00
_cell.angle_beta   90.00
_cell.angle_gamma   90.00
#
_symmetry.space_group_name_H-M   'P 1'
#
loop_
_entity.id
_entity.type
_entity.pdbx_description
1 polymer ?
#
loop_
_entity_poly.entity_id
_entity_poly.type
_entity_poly.pdbx_seq_one_letter_code
_entity_poly.pdbx_strand_id
1 'polypeptide(L)' 'MAHHGNTPAAWTAVTIILLGFVVGGLGMVIDKPTLFWVGVALVPVGAVAGKVMQKMGLGAEPVSD' A
#
# COMPACT_ATOMS: atom_id res chain seq x y z
N MET A 1 -6.95 0.67 -23.76
CA MET A 1 -7.49 0.37 -22.41
C MET A 1 -6.45 0.83 -21.42
N ALA A 2 -6.64 1.98 -20.75
CA ALA A 2 -5.73 2.37 -19.68
C ALA A 2 -5.68 1.23 -18.66
N HIS A 3 -4.49 0.79 -18.25
CA HIS A 3 -4.34 -0.19 -17.17
C HIS A 3 -4.82 0.48 -15.86
N HIS A 4 -6.13 0.48 -15.65
CA HIS A 4 -6.81 1.04 -14.50
C HIS A 4 -6.46 0.18 -13.28
N GLY A 5 -5.61 0.70 -12.39
CA GLY A 5 -5.33 0.11 -11.08
C GLY A 5 -4.66 -1.28 -11.06
N ASN A 6 -4.59 -1.99 -12.18
CA ASN A 6 -4.07 -3.36 -12.26
C ASN A 6 -2.59 -3.38 -12.66
N THR A 7 -1.77 -2.65 -11.92
CA THR A 7 -0.31 -2.63 -12.09
C THR A 7 0.35 -3.23 -10.86
N PRO A 8 1.51 -3.89 -10.99
CA PRO A 8 2.22 -4.43 -9.83
C PRO A 8 2.49 -3.36 -8.76
N ALA A 9 2.87 -2.15 -9.16
CA ALA A 9 3.10 -1.05 -8.20
C ALA A 9 1.84 -0.68 -7.41
N ALA A 10 0.67 -0.62 -8.08
CA ALA A 10 -0.59 -0.30 -7.42
C ALA A 10 -1.02 -1.41 -6.45
N TRP A 11 -0.98 -2.67 -6.88
CA TRP A 11 -1.37 -3.81 -6.04
C TRP A 11 -0.43 -4.00 -4.85
N THR A 12 0.88 -3.78 -5.01
CA THR A 12 1.82 -3.82 -3.89
C THR A 12 1.51 -2.73 -2.86
N ALA A 13 1.33 -1.48 -3.31
CA ALA A 13 0.99 -0.38 -2.39
C ALA A 13 -0.32 -0.65 -1.64
N VAL A 14 -1.38 -1.06 -2.35
CA VAL A 14 -2.69 -1.38 -1.79
C VAL A 14 -2.58 -2.52 -0.77
N THR A 15 -1.89 -3.61 -1.10
CA THR A 15 -1.77 -4.77 -0.22
C THR A 15 -1.08 -4.40 1.09
N ILE A 16 0.03 -3.64 1.03
CA ILE A 16 0.76 -3.22 2.24
C ILE A 16 -0.11 -2.31 3.10
N ILE A 17 -0.83 -1.37 2.49
CA ILE A 17 -1.71 -0.44 3.21
C ILE A 17 -2.90 -1.19 3.84
N LEU A 18 -3.51 -2.14 3.12
CA LEU A 18 -4.59 -2.99 3.66
C LEU A 18 -4.11 -3.83 4.84
N LEU A 19 -2.90 -4.41 4.77
CA LEU A 19 -2.30 -5.09 5.91
C LEU A 19 -2.09 -4.14 7.09
N GLY A 20 -1.67 -2.89 6.83
CA GLY A 20 -1.59 -1.84 7.84
C GLY A 20 -2.91 -1.60 8.55
N PHE A 21 -4.02 -1.51 7.81
CA PHE A 21 -5.37 -1.35 8.38
C PHE A 21 -5.83 -2.59 9.15
N VAL A 22 -5.56 -3.79 8.66
CA VAL A 22 -5.89 -5.04 9.37
C VAL A 22 -5.13 -5.12 10.69
N VAL A 23 -3.82 -4.89 10.68
CA VAL A 23 -2.97 -4.89 11.87
C VAL A 23 -3.37 -3.79 12.84
N GLY A 24 -3.60 -2.58 12.33
CA GLY A 24 -4.01 -1.43 13.14
C GLY A 24 -5.37 -1.62 13.80
N GLY A 25 -6.35 -2.09 13.03
CA GLY A 25 -7.69 -2.41 13.51
C GLY A 25 -7.68 -3.54 14.54
N LEU A 26 -6.90 -4.59 14.31
CA LEU A 26 -6.71 -5.65 15.31
C LEU A 26 -6.10 -5.11 16.61
N GLY A 27 -5.10 -4.21 16.51
CA GLY A 27 -4.49 -3.54 17.67
C GLY A 27 -5.49 -2.75 18.51
N MET A 28 -6.48 -2.10 17.88
CA MET A 28 -7.56 -1.41 18.58
C MET A 28 -8.52 -2.39 19.27
N VAL A 29 -8.89 -3.50 18.62
CA VAL A 29 -9.83 -4.49 19.17
C VAL A 29 -9.28 -5.18 20.43
N ILE A 30 -7.98 -5.43 20.48
CA ILE A 30 -7.33 -6.15 21.60
C ILE A 30 -6.64 -5.23 22.62
N ASP A 31 -6.90 -3.91 22.56
CA ASP A 31 -6.27 -2.89 23.41
C ASP A 31 -4.73 -2.99 23.46
N LYS A 32 -4.10 -3.08 22.26
CA LYS A 32 -2.64 -3.17 22.11
C LYS A 32 -2.11 -1.98 21.31
N PRO A 33 -1.79 -0.84 21.96
CA PRO A 33 -1.33 0.37 21.29
C PRO A 33 -0.10 0.17 20.40
N THR A 34 0.82 -0.71 20.79
CA THR A 34 2.00 -1.05 19.97
C THR A 34 1.59 -1.61 18.61
N LEU A 35 0.58 -2.48 18.57
CA LEU A 35 0.13 -3.10 17.32
C LEU A 35 -0.60 -2.10 16.42
N PHE A 36 -1.35 -1.17 17.03
CA PHE A 36 -1.93 -0.04 16.32
C PHE A 36 -0.86 0.78 15.59
N TRP A 37 0.21 1.17 16.29
CA TRP A 37 1.30 1.96 15.70
C TRP A 37 2.10 1.20 14.64
N VAL A 38 2.24 -0.13 14.76
CA VAL A 38 2.78 -0.97 13.68
C VAL A 38 1.90 -0.87 12.43
N GLY A 39 0.57 -0.96 12.59
CA GLY A 39 -0.37 -0.77 11.48
C GLY A 39 -0.26 0.61 10.83
N VAL A 40 -0.15 1.67 11.64
CA VAL A 40 0.05 3.04 11.15
C VAL A 40 1.37 3.18 10.36
N ALA A 41 2.45 2.57 10.83
CA ALA A 41 3.76 2.61 10.16
C ALA A 41 3.75 1.90 8.81
N LEU A 42 2.88 0.90 8.60
CA LEU A 42 2.77 0.19 7.32
C LEU A 42 2.18 1.07 6.20
N VAL A 43 1.38 2.09 6.52
CA VAL A 43 0.79 2.99 5.52
C VAL A 43 1.85 3.77 4.72
N PRO A 44 2.77 4.53 5.34
CA PRO A 44 3.84 5.19 4.61
C PRO A 44 4.79 4.19 3.95
N VAL A 45 5.01 3.00 4.52
CA VAL A 45 5.81 1.93 3.87
C VAL A 45 5.17 1.51 2.54
N GLY A 46 3.84 1.30 2.50
CA GLY A 46 3.13 0.97 1.27
C GLY A 46 3.20 2.09 0.22
N ALA A 47 3.08 3.34 0.65
CA ALA A 47 3.24 4.50 -0.24
C ALA A 47 4.66 4.59 -0.83
N VAL A 48 5.69 4.37 -0.01
CA VAL A 48 7.09 4.36 -0.44
C VAL A 48 7.35 3.21 -1.40
N ALA A 49 6.89 2.00 -1.08
CA ALA A 49 7.04 0.82 -1.94
C ALA A 49 6.39 1.04 -3.31
N GLY A 50 5.16 1.57 -3.35
CA GLY A 50 4.47 1.93 -4.59
C GLY A 50 5.26 2.94 -5.43
N LYS A 51 5.79 3.99 -4.79
CA LYS A 51 6.60 5.01 -5.47
C LYS A 51 7.91 4.45 -6.02
N VAL A 52 8.57 3.56 -5.30
CA VAL A 52 9.79 2.87 -5.76
C VAL A 52 9.47 2.00 -6.98
N MET A 53 8.39 1.21 -6.92
CA MET A 53 7.98 0.36 -8.04
C MET A 53 7.56 1.15 -9.27
N GLN A 54 6.89 2.29 -9.10
CA GLN A 54 6.59 3.20 -10.21
C GLN A 54 7.87 3.68 -10.90
N LYS A 55 8.90 4.04 -10.15
CA LYS A 55 10.21 4.44 -10.70
C LYS A 55 10.93 3.30 -11.42
N MET A 56 10.63 2.05 -11.08
CA MET A 56 11.14 0.86 -11.74
C MET A 56 10.35 0.50 -13.01
N GLY A 57 9.36 1.30 -13.42
CA GLY A 57 8.52 1.01 -14.59
C GLY A 57 7.40 0.00 -14.35
N LEU A 58 7.16 -0.40 -13.09
CA LEU A 58 6.06 -1.32 -12.72
C LEU A 58 4.73 -0.58 -12.46
N GLY A 59 4.69 0.72 -12.76
CA GLY A 59 3.53 1.59 -12.62
C GLY A 59 2.59 1.50 -13.82
N ALA A 60 1.59 2.38 -13.85
CA ALA A 60 0.74 2.52 -15.03
C ALA A 60 1.53 3.22 -16.14
N GLU A 61 1.38 2.72 -17.37
CA GLU A 61 1.87 3.45 -18.53
C GLU A 61 1.01 4.70 -18.77
N PRO A 62 1.62 5.82 -19.18
CA PRO A 62 0.86 6.97 -19.67
C PRO A 62 -0.07 6.53 -20.80
N VAL A 63 -1.29 7.08 -20.85
CA VAL A 63 -2.19 6.84 -21.98
C VAL A 63 -1.50 7.36 -23.24
N SER A 64 -1.12 6.46 -24.15
CA SER A 64 -0.68 6.83 -25.49
C SER A 64 -1.91 7.11 -26.34
N ASP A 65 -2.01 8.32 -26.88
CA ASP A 65 -2.97 8.68 -27.93
C ASP A 65 -2.72 7.89 -29.22
#